data_AF-A0A1V1PGH0-F1
#
_entry.id   AF-A0A1V1PGH0-F1
#
_cell.length_a   1.000
_cell.length_b   1.000
_cell.length_c   1.000
_cell.angle_alpha   90.00
_cell.angle_beta   90.00
_cell.angle_gamma   90.00
#
_symmetry.space_group_name_H-M   'P 1'
#
loop_
_entity.id
_entity.type
_entity.pdbx_description
1 polymer ?
#
loop_
_entity_poly.entity_id
_entity_poly.type
_entity_poly.pdbx_seq_one_letter_code
_entity_poly.pdbx_strand_id
1 'polypeptide(L)'
;MKTGIIIYVVAREKLPSIFNEVEATKQLQIKCDQVEFVTDNHYDISYALWKLIVKGMHRVICIFANYSDQSKFQKVGHEVQLCAY
;
A
#
# COMPACT_ATOMS: atom_id res chain seq x y z
N MET A 1 4.96 12.81 14.20
CA MET A 1 3.63 12.31 13.78
C MET A 1 3.86 11.05 12.95
N LYS A 2 3.29 9.90 13.36
CA LYS A 2 3.52 8.62 12.66
C LYS A 2 2.60 8.47 11.46
N THR A 3 3.15 8.11 10.32
CA THR A 3 2.45 7.98 9.04
C THR A 3 2.39 6.52 8.61
N GLY A 4 1.18 6.04 8.35
CA GLY A 4 0.91 4.76 7.71
C GLY A 4 0.58 4.95 6.23
N ILE A 5 0.97 4.00 5.40
CA ILE A 5 0.61 4.00 3.97
C ILE A 5 -0.08 2.68 3.63
N ILE A 6 -1.21 2.79 2.96
CA ILE A 6 -1.89 1.67 2.31
C ILE A 6 -1.54 1.71 0.82
N ILE A 7 -1.00 0.63 0.29
CA ILE A 7 -0.76 0.49 -1.14
C ILE A 7 -1.87 -0.39 -1.70
N TYR A 8 -2.79 0.22 -2.42
CA TYR A 8 -3.82 -0.50 -3.15
C TYR A 8 -3.26 -0.92 -4.51
N VAL A 9 -3.01 -2.21 -4.67
CA VAL A 9 -2.45 -2.76 -5.91
C VAL A 9 -3.57 -3.03 -6.89
N VAL A 10 -3.64 -2.21 -7.94
CA VAL A 10 -4.48 -2.45 -9.10
C VAL A 10 -3.69 -3.36 -10.03
N ALA A 11 -3.89 -4.66 -9.88
CA ALA A 11 -3.16 -5.65 -10.66
C ALA A 11 -3.91 -5.92 -11.98
N ARG A 12 -3.26 -5.69 -13.12
CA ARG A 12 -3.77 -6.18 -14.42
C ARG A 12 -3.43 -7.66 -14.64
N GLU A 13 -2.36 -8.10 -13.99
CA GLU A 13 -1.87 -9.47 -13.99
C GLU A 13 -1.87 -10.03 -12.56
N LYS A 14 -1.93 -11.36 -12.41
CA LYS A 14 -1.81 -11.97 -11.08
C LYS A 14 -0.44 -11.65 -10.49
N LEU A 15 -0.42 -11.12 -9.27
CA LEU A 15 0.79 -10.97 -8.49
C LEU A 15 1.49 -12.34 -8.34
N PRO A 16 2.84 -12.36 -8.29
CA PRO A 16 3.57 -13.59 -8.02
C PRO A 16 3.12 -14.20 -6.69
N SER A 17 3.14 -15.54 -6.61
CA SER A 17 2.75 -16.29 -5.40
C SER A 17 3.58 -15.90 -4.18
N ILE A 18 4.81 -15.41 -4.40
CA ILE A 18 5.67 -14.81 -3.39
C ILE A 18 5.72 -13.32 -3.68
N PHE A 19 4.88 -12.55 -2.98
CA PHE A 19 4.88 -11.10 -3.05
C PHE A 19 5.88 -10.51 -2.05
N ASN A 20 6.90 -9.81 -2.54
CA ASN A 20 7.92 -9.18 -1.70
C ASN A 20 7.56 -7.71 -1.40
N GLU A 21 6.88 -7.51 -0.28
CA GLU A 21 6.48 -6.18 0.21
C GLU A 21 7.66 -5.20 0.38
N VAL A 22 8.82 -5.71 0.80
CA VAL A 22 10.02 -4.89 1.03
C VAL A 22 10.55 -4.35 -0.30
N GLU A 23 10.60 -5.19 -1.32
CA GLU A 23 11.03 -4.78 -2.66
C GLU A 23 10.02 -3.82 -3.29
N ALA A 24 8.73 -4.10 -3.19
CA ALA A 24 7.68 -3.22 -3.71
C ALA A 24 7.73 -1.82 -3.06
N THR A 25 7.94 -1.76 -1.74
CA THR A 25 8.08 -0.49 -1.00
C THR A 25 9.29 0.31 -1.49
N LYS A 26 10.42 -0.36 -1.76
CA LYS A 26 11.64 0.27 -2.32
C LYS A 26 11.39 0.81 -3.73
N GLN A 27 10.75 0.03 -4.60
CA GLN A 27 10.44 0.44 -5.97
C GLN A 27 9.55 1.69 -6.00
N LEU A 28 8.57 1.77 -5.10
CA LEU A 28 7.63 2.90 -4.99
C LEU A 28 8.23 4.11 -4.25
N GLN A 29 9.47 4.02 -3.76
CA GLN A 29 10.19 5.07 -3.03
C GLN A 29 9.39 5.64 -1.85
N ILE A 30 8.69 4.76 -1.13
CA ILE A 30 7.79 5.15 -0.06
C ILE A 30 8.57 5.45 1.21
N LYS A 31 8.24 6.56 1.87
CA LYS A 31 8.78 6.96 3.17
C LYS A 31 7.65 7.11 4.17
N CYS A 32 7.52 6.14 5.07
CA CYS A 32 6.54 6.14 6.15
C CYS A 32 6.98 5.22 7.29
N ASP A 33 6.28 5.27 8.43
CA ASP A 33 6.54 4.41 9.58
C ASP A 33 6.02 2.99 9.34
N GLN A 34 4.93 2.84 8.58
CA GLN A 34 4.35 1.54 8.29
C GLN A 34 3.65 1.48 6.94
N VAL A 35 3.76 0.33 6.28
CA VAL A 35 3.11 0.02 5.00
C VAL A 35 2.21 -1.19 5.19
N GLU A 36 1.04 -1.15 4.58
CA GLU A 36 0.18 -2.33 4.38
C GLU A 36 -0.19 -2.42 2.90
N PHE A 37 -0.16 -3.62 2.32
CA PHE A 37 -0.53 -3.85 0.93
C PHE A 37 -1.94 -4.46 0.87
N VAL A 38 -2.76 -3.89 -0.01
CA VAL A 38 -4.08 -4.39 -0.34
C VAL A 38 -4.05 -4.85 -1.78
N THR A 39 -4.43 -6.11 -2.00
CA THR A 39 -4.42 -6.76 -3.32
C THR A 39 -5.73 -7.55 -3.47
N ASP A 40 -6.09 -7.95 -4.69
CA ASP A 40 -7.35 -8.69 -4.94
C ASP A 40 -7.48 -10.00 -4.13
N ASN A 41 -6.35 -10.59 -3.71
CA ASN A 41 -6.32 -11.82 -2.92
C ASN A 41 -5.93 -11.61 -1.45
N HIS A 42 -5.67 -10.38 -1.02
CA HIS A 42 -5.11 -10.12 0.31
C HIS A 42 -5.63 -8.82 0.93
N TYR A 43 -6.46 -8.99 1.96
CA TYR A 43 -7.10 -7.97 2.80
C TYR A 43 -7.91 -6.91 2.05
N ASP A 44 -8.88 -6.29 2.72
CA ASP A 44 -9.54 -5.10 2.18
C ASP A 44 -8.93 -3.82 2.76
N ILE A 45 -9.27 -2.68 2.17
CA ILE A 45 -8.80 -1.36 2.60
C ILE A 45 -9.17 -1.09 4.06
N SER A 46 -10.34 -1.55 4.50
CA SER A 46 -10.85 -1.33 5.86
C SER A 46 -10.00 -2.05 6.90
N TYR A 47 -9.63 -3.30 6.62
CA TYR A 47 -8.76 -4.09 7.47
C TYR A 47 -7.35 -3.51 7.55
N ALA A 48 -6.77 -3.10 6.39
CA ALA A 48 -5.47 -2.44 6.35
C ALA A 48 -5.47 -1.12 7.13
N LEU A 49 -6.52 -0.32 6.98
CA LEU A 49 -6.69 0.93 7.74
C LEU A 49 -6.79 0.67 9.24
N TRP A 50 -7.62 -0.28 9.66
CA TRP A 50 -7.75 -0.66 11.07
C TRP A 50 -6.40 -1.09 11.65
N LYS A 51 -5.65 -1.92 10.93
CA LYS A 51 -4.32 -2.40 11.34
C LYS A 51 -3.30 -1.27 11.52
N LEU A 52 -3.34 -0.25 10.68
CA LEU A 52 -2.49 0.94 10.84
C LEU A 52 -2.92 1.81 12.03
N ILE A 53 -4.24 1.97 12.25
CA ILE A 53 -4.78 2.75 13.37
C ILE A 53 -4.40 2.11 14.71
N VAL A 54 -4.61 0.80 14.89
CA VAL A 54 -4.27 0.10 16.15
C VAL A 54 -2.78 0.10 16.46
N LYS A 55 -1.93 0.28 15.45
CA LYS A 55 -0.47 0.44 15.59
C LYS A 55 -0.04 1.89 15.82
N GLY A 56 -1.00 2.81 15.97
CA GLY A 56 -0.75 4.21 16.33
C GLY A 56 -0.30 5.07 15.15
N MET A 57 -0.73 4.76 13.92
CA MET A 57 -0.53 5.67 12.78
C MET A 57 -1.58 6.80 12.86
N HIS A 58 -1.09 8.04 12.91
CA HIS A 58 -1.90 9.26 13.07
C HIS A 58 -2.18 9.94 11.73
N ARG A 59 -1.54 9.47 10.65
CA ARG A 59 -1.86 9.90 9.30
C ARG A 59 -1.82 8.67 8.41
N VAL A 60 -2.93 8.34 7.76
CA VAL A 60 -2.97 7.23 6.80
C VAL A 60 -3.20 7.76 5.39
N ILE A 61 -2.29 7.41 4.48
CA ILE A 61 -2.34 7.77 3.06
C ILE A 61 -2.55 6.49 2.25
N CYS A 62 -3.52 6.51 1.34
CA CYS A 62 -3.73 5.47 0.35
C CYS A 62 -3.05 5.86 -0.97
N ILE A 63 -2.25 4.95 -1.51
CA ILE A 63 -1.58 5.09 -2.79
C ILE A 63 -2.07 3.96 -3.69
N PHE A 64 -2.52 4.30 -4.89
CA PHE A 64 -2.81 3.30 -5.91
C PHE A 64 -1.51 2.95 -6.64
N ALA A 65 -1.25 1.67 -6.84
CA ALA A 65 -0.10 1.19 -7.57
C ALA A 65 -0.52 0.14 -8.60
N ASN A 66 -0.05 0.28 -9.83
CA ASN A 66 -0.18 -0.79 -10.81
C ASN A 66 1.00 -1.75 -10.69
N TYR A 67 0.71 -3.04 -10.79
CA TYR A 67 1.71 -4.06 -11.10
C TYR A 67 1.74 -4.28 -12.61
N SER A 68 2.90 -4.05 -13.22
CA SER A 68 3.12 -4.16 -14.67
C SER A 68 3.92 -5.40 -15.05
N ASP A 69 3.80 -5.83 -16.30
CA ASP A 69 4.41 -7.02 -16.92
C ASP A 69 5.94 -7.13 -16.75
N GLN A 70 6.61 -6.03 -16.37
CA GLN A 70 8.04 -6.00 -16.06
C GLN A 70 8.35 -6.25 -14.57
N SER A 71 7.40 -6.78 -13.80
CA SER A 71 7.52 -6.97 -12.35
C SER A 71 7.83 -5.67 -11.59
N LYS A 72 7.32 -4.55 -12.09
CA LYS A 72 7.54 -3.23 -11.51
C LYS A 72 6.24 -2.64 -10.99
N PHE A 73 6.31 -2.14 -9.76
CA PHE A 73 5.28 -1.30 -9.17
C PHE A 73 5.44 0.14 -9.61
N GLN A 74 4.35 0.73 -10.10
CA GLN A 74 4.30 2.14 -10.44
C GLN A 74 3.14 2.79 -9.73
N LYS A 75 3.37 3.94 -9.08
CA LYS A 75 2.30 4.76 -8.50
C LYS A 75 1.36 5.22 -9.61
N VAL A 76 0.06 5.21 -9.33
CA VAL A 76 -0.98 5.64 -10.27
C VAL A 76 -1.93 6.59 -9.53
N GLY A 77 -2.39 7.61 -10.26
CA GLY A 77 -3.36 8.56 -9.71
C GLY A 77 -2.81 9.42 -8.58
N HIS A 78 -3.73 9.99 -7.81
CA HIS A 78 -3.39 10.85 -6.68
C HIS A 78 -3.40 10.06 -5.37
N GLU A 79 -2.52 10.46 -4.45
CA GLU A 79 -2.50 9.94 -3.08
C GLU A 79 -3.74 10.46 -2.35
N VAL A 80 -4.49 9.56 -1.71
CA VAL A 80 -5.73 9.91 -0.98
C VAL A 80 -5.45 9.78 0.51
N GLN A 81 -5.57 10.89 1.24
CA GLN A 81 -5.52 10.83 2.70
C GLN A 81 -6.84 10.27 3.22
N LEU A 82 -6.80 9.08 3.82
CA LEU A 82 -7.97 8.40 4.37
C LEU A 82 -8.35 8.88 5.78
N CYS A 83 -7.53 9.79 6.34
CA CYS A 83 -7.52 10.37 7.70
C CYS A 83 -6.41 9.79 8.59
N ALA A 84 -5.99 10.58 9.58
CA ALA A 84 -6.06 10.24 10.99
C ALA A 84 -5.84 11.53 11.82
N TYR A 85 -6.42 11.56 13.04
CA TYR A 85 -6.50 12.73 13.94
C TYR A 85 -5.14 13.13 14.52
#